data_AF-A0A080M7V8-F1
#
_entry.id   AF-A0A080M7V8-F1
#
_cell.length_a   1.000
_cell.length_b   1.000
_cell.length_c   1.000
_cell.angle_alpha   90.00
_cell.angle_beta   90.00
_cell.angle_gamma   90.00
#
_symmetry.space_group_name_H-M   'P 1'
#
loop_
_entity.id
_entity.type
_entity.pdbx_description
1 polymer ?
#
loop_
_entity_poly.entity_id
_entity_poly.type
_entity_poly.pdbx_seq_one_letter_code
_entity_poly.pdbx_strand_id
1 'polypeptide(L)'
;MQVKAVRPERDALEIRFPRVEGYRVELPEERLTAAFNDDSILELSPDLVGPSRTRNSGIIGEGVDMSLQHLGDMRPSTLVFQVTQRLLYTKWRDPGEEPRLYLFGQLKRITRQWLDTCLVCKGDTYPALLMYQELADMACNRITAAITRQFLGERPIKALLDPYNPTGSTRHVRFNTSKTDRWETSSQSCHINWVILDSDWEGEFCRVAESHPRVRAYVKNHNLGLEVPYRYGSETRKYRPDFIVLVDDGHGPDDLLHLVVEIKGYRREDAKEKRSTMDTYWVPGVNHLGSYGRWAFVEFCEVYQIECDFKARVESEFARMIHTRL
;
A
#
# COMPACT_ATOMS: atom_id res chain seq x y z
N MET A 1 30.98 8.38 6.58
CA MET A 1 30.60 7.36 7.59
C MET A 1 30.14 6.11 6.83
N GLN A 2 30.43 4.89 7.29
CA GLN A 2 29.95 3.63 6.68
C GLN A 2 28.80 2.99 7.47
N VAL A 3 27.63 2.88 6.83
CA VAL A 3 26.48 2.09 7.31
C VAL A 3 26.69 0.65 6.86
N LYS A 4 26.59 -0.31 7.77
CA LYS A 4 26.76 -1.73 7.47
C LYS A 4 26.07 -2.65 8.49
N ALA A 5 25.75 -3.86 8.06
CA ALA A 5 25.53 -4.98 8.97
C ALA A 5 26.78 -5.20 9.85
N VAL A 6 26.58 -5.32 11.16
CA VAL A 6 27.64 -5.59 12.14
C VAL A 6 27.75 -7.09 12.32
N ARG A 7 28.81 -7.66 11.74
CA ARG A 7 29.01 -9.11 11.65
C ARG A 7 30.40 -9.48 12.16
N PRO A 8 30.53 -10.59 12.90
CA PRO A 8 29.46 -11.56 13.24
C PRO A 8 28.62 -11.18 14.48
N GLU A 9 28.96 -10.08 15.17
CA GLU A 9 28.49 -9.80 16.53
C GLU A 9 26.97 -9.60 16.63
N ARG A 10 26.29 -9.21 15.54
CA ARG A 10 24.84 -8.98 15.49
C ARG A 10 24.10 -9.88 14.49
N ASP A 11 24.71 -10.99 14.05
CA ASP A 11 24.08 -11.92 13.09
C ASP A 11 22.74 -12.49 13.59
N ALA A 12 22.56 -12.62 14.91
CA ALA A 12 21.29 -13.06 15.52
C ALA A 12 20.11 -12.09 15.29
N LEU A 13 20.40 -10.86 14.87
CA LEU A 13 19.42 -9.81 14.56
C LEU A 13 19.13 -9.70 13.05
N GLU A 14 19.61 -10.66 12.24
CA GLU A 14 19.37 -10.66 10.80
C GLU A 14 17.88 -10.76 10.48
N ILE A 15 17.34 -9.72 9.85
CA ILE A 15 16.00 -9.74 9.28
C ILE A 15 16.09 -10.15 7.80
N ARG A 16 15.29 -11.16 7.42
CA ARG A 16 15.07 -11.63 6.05
C ARG A 16 13.65 -11.27 5.62
N PHE A 17 13.46 -10.94 4.34
CA PHE A 17 12.16 -10.51 3.83
C PHE A 17 11.96 -10.93 2.37
N PRO A 18 10.70 -11.11 1.92
CA PRO A 18 10.42 -11.47 0.55
C PRO A 18 10.66 -10.29 -0.39
N ARG A 19 11.21 -10.56 -1.57
CA ARG A 19 11.25 -9.62 -2.70
C ARG A 19 10.10 -9.93 -3.64
N VAL A 20 9.01 -9.19 -3.50
CA VAL A 20 7.77 -9.37 -4.27
C VAL A 20 7.81 -8.48 -5.51
N GLU A 21 7.55 -9.05 -6.68
CA GLU A 21 7.48 -8.33 -7.97
C GLU A 21 6.04 -8.16 -8.47
N GLY A 22 5.07 -8.90 -7.90
CA GLY A 22 3.65 -8.69 -8.20
C GLY A 22 2.72 -9.64 -7.45
N TYR A 23 1.46 -9.64 -7.84
CA TYR A 23 0.43 -10.47 -7.23
C TYR A 23 -0.44 -11.12 -8.31
N ARG A 24 -0.86 -12.36 -8.05
CA ARG A 24 -1.89 -13.04 -8.83
C ARG A 24 -3.09 -13.29 -7.92
N VAL A 25 -4.25 -12.85 -8.40
CA VAL A 25 -5.54 -13.03 -7.70
C VAL A 25 -6.46 -13.81 -8.61
N GLU A 26 -7.02 -14.89 -8.10
CA GLU A 26 -8.08 -15.63 -8.79
C GLU A 26 -9.41 -14.94 -8.49
N LEU A 27 -9.89 -14.14 -9.45
CA LEU A 27 -11.11 -13.36 -9.26
C LEU A 27 -12.37 -14.25 -9.23
N PRO A 28 -13.39 -13.94 -8.40
CA PRO A 28 -14.64 -14.69 -8.37
C PRO A 28 -15.39 -14.66 -9.68
N GLU A 29 -15.97 -15.79 -10.06
CA GLU A 29 -16.64 -15.93 -11.37
C GLU A 29 -18.17 -15.86 -11.24
N GLU A 30 -18.77 -16.21 -10.10
CA GLU A 30 -20.24 -16.37 -10.04
C GLU A 30 -20.96 -15.26 -9.28
N ARG A 31 -20.50 -14.88 -8.09
CA ARG A 31 -21.16 -13.87 -7.25
C ARG A 31 -20.16 -12.83 -6.77
N LEU A 32 -20.30 -11.61 -7.28
CA LEU A 32 -19.47 -10.47 -6.89
C LEU A 32 -20.16 -9.65 -5.81
N THR A 33 -19.41 -9.41 -4.74
CA THR A 33 -19.70 -8.44 -3.68
C THR A 33 -18.41 -7.67 -3.35
N ALA A 34 -18.53 -6.52 -2.68
CA ALA A 34 -17.39 -5.66 -2.37
C ALA A 34 -17.48 -5.16 -0.94
N ALA A 35 -16.32 -5.15 -0.25
CA ALA A 35 -16.16 -4.60 1.08
C ALA A 35 -15.51 -3.21 0.97
N PHE A 36 -16.31 -2.16 0.88
CA PHE A 36 -15.80 -0.78 0.87
C PHE A 36 -15.40 -0.32 2.27
N ASN A 37 -14.35 0.51 2.33
CA ASN A 37 -13.79 1.11 3.54
C ASN A 37 -13.26 2.51 3.22
N ASP A 38 -12.62 3.18 4.19
CA ASP A 38 -12.07 4.54 4.01
C ASP A 38 -11.06 4.65 2.86
N ASP A 39 -10.29 3.60 2.59
CA ASP A 39 -9.32 3.56 1.48
C ASP A 39 -9.98 3.36 0.12
N SER A 40 -11.27 2.98 0.12
CA SER A 40 -12.08 2.87 -1.09
C SER A 40 -12.57 4.25 -1.56
N ILE A 41 -12.42 5.30 -0.75
CA ILE A 41 -12.84 6.66 -1.11
C ILE A 41 -11.83 7.29 -2.07
N LEU A 42 -12.31 7.75 -3.23
CA LEU A 42 -11.57 8.62 -4.15
C LEU A 42 -12.06 10.05 -3.98
N GLU A 43 -11.17 10.93 -3.53
CA GLU A 43 -11.41 12.36 -3.50
C GLU A 43 -10.95 13.00 -4.80
N LEU A 44 -11.89 13.46 -5.63
CA LEU A 44 -11.59 14.35 -6.76
C LEU A 44 -11.43 15.76 -6.21
N SER A 45 -10.22 16.31 -6.34
CA SER A 45 -9.88 17.68 -5.98
C SER A 45 -9.17 18.38 -7.12
N PRO A 46 -9.13 19.72 -7.15
CA PRO A 46 -8.36 20.45 -8.16
C PRO A 46 -6.88 20.04 -8.20
N ASP A 47 -6.29 19.71 -7.05
CA ASP A 47 -4.90 19.23 -6.94
C ASP A 47 -4.69 17.86 -7.61
N LEU A 48 -5.67 16.95 -7.46
CA LEU A 48 -5.62 15.65 -8.10
C LEU A 48 -5.89 15.78 -9.61
N VAL A 49 -6.88 16.58 -9.98
CA VAL A 49 -7.39 16.66 -11.35
C VAL A 49 -6.43 17.46 -12.22
N GLY A 50 -5.94 18.62 -11.77
CA GLY A 50 -4.93 19.46 -12.41
C GLY A 50 -5.23 19.92 -13.86
N PRO A 51 -4.89 21.16 -14.25
CA PRO A 51 -5.11 21.62 -15.63
C PRO A 51 -4.26 20.88 -16.69
N SER A 52 -3.17 20.23 -16.29
CA SER A 52 -2.30 19.44 -17.18
C SER A 52 -2.82 18.02 -17.44
N ARG A 53 -3.43 17.39 -16.43
CA ARG A 53 -3.97 16.03 -16.50
C ARG A 53 -5.21 15.97 -17.41
N THR A 54 -6.09 16.96 -17.33
CA THR A 54 -7.29 17.05 -18.18
C THR A 54 -6.98 17.35 -19.65
N ARG A 55 -5.87 18.05 -19.95
CA ARG A 55 -5.49 18.42 -21.33
C ARG A 55 -4.82 17.31 -22.14
N ASN A 56 -4.13 16.37 -21.50
CA ASN A 56 -3.34 15.31 -22.17
C ASN A 56 -3.83 13.88 -21.90
N SER A 57 -4.94 13.69 -21.18
CA SER A 57 -5.48 12.36 -20.88
C SER A 57 -6.47 11.89 -21.93
N GLY A 58 -6.36 10.63 -22.33
CA GLY A 58 -7.40 9.97 -23.13
C GLY A 58 -8.74 9.91 -22.39
N ILE A 59 -9.84 10.00 -23.13
CA ILE A 59 -11.19 9.84 -22.61
C ILE A 59 -11.65 8.41 -22.84
N ILE A 60 -12.26 7.79 -21.84
CA ILE A 60 -12.74 6.41 -21.94
C ILE A 60 -14.04 6.39 -22.74
N GLY A 61 -14.21 5.40 -23.61
CA GLY A 61 -15.43 5.23 -24.39
C GLY A 61 -15.52 6.08 -25.65
N GLU A 62 -14.40 6.54 -26.21
CA GLU A 62 -14.35 7.30 -27.48
C GLU A 62 -15.07 6.56 -28.62
N GLY A 63 -16.33 6.95 -28.82
CA GLY A 63 -17.05 6.93 -30.09
C GLY A 63 -17.57 8.34 -30.35
N VAL A 64 -16.94 9.03 -31.31
CA VAL A 64 -17.32 10.25 -32.07
C VAL A 64 -17.79 11.53 -31.33
N ASP A 65 -18.35 11.52 -30.11
CA ASP A 65 -19.03 12.72 -29.55
C ASP A 65 -18.60 13.20 -28.15
N MET A 66 -17.55 12.64 -27.54
CA MET A 66 -17.10 13.08 -26.21
C MET A 66 -15.90 14.03 -26.29
N SER A 67 -16.11 15.23 -26.82
CA SER A 67 -15.18 16.33 -26.59
C SER A 67 -15.28 16.83 -25.14
N LEU A 68 -14.19 17.41 -24.62
CA LEU A 68 -14.10 18.01 -23.27
C LEU A 68 -15.28 18.93 -22.90
N GLN A 69 -15.94 19.53 -23.89
CA GLN A 69 -17.06 20.46 -23.73
C GLN A 69 -18.37 19.80 -23.30
N HIS A 70 -18.50 18.47 -23.36
CA HIS A 70 -19.76 17.75 -23.11
C HIS A 70 -19.79 16.89 -21.84
N LEU A 71 -18.72 16.87 -21.03
CA LEU A 71 -18.68 16.03 -19.81
C LEU A 71 -19.68 16.50 -18.74
N GLY A 72 -20.00 17.80 -18.69
CA GLY A 72 -20.95 18.36 -17.72
C GLY A 72 -22.39 17.87 -17.87
N ASP A 73 -22.80 17.54 -19.10
CA ASP A 73 -24.17 17.09 -19.42
C ASP A 73 -24.31 15.55 -19.39
N MET A 74 -23.28 14.84 -18.93
CA MET A 74 -23.26 13.39 -18.94
C MET A 74 -24.27 12.79 -17.96
N ARG A 75 -25.14 11.92 -18.47
CA ARG A 75 -26.08 11.17 -17.62
C ARG A 75 -25.31 10.26 -16.65
N PRO A 76 -25.67 10.19 -15.35
CA PRO A 76 -25.02 9.31 -14.39
C PRO A 76 -24.98 7.83 -14.81
N SER A 77 -26.02 7.36 -15.50
CA SER A 77 -26.07 6.00 -16.05
C SER A 77 -24.99 5.71 -17.10
N THR A 78 -24.63 6.72 -17.90
CA THR A 78 -23.57 6.63 -18.90
C THR A 78 -22.22 6.52 -18.20
N LEU A 79 -21.98 7.35 -17.18
CA LEU A 79 -20.76 7.28 -16.39
C LEU A 79 -20.59 5.90 -15.72
N VAL A 80 -21.63 5.41 -15.06
CA VAL A 80 -21.64 4.07 -14.44
C VAL A 80 -21.29 3.00 -15.49
N PHE A 81 -21.89 3.07 -16.69
CA PHE A 81 -21.62 2.12 -17.77
C PHE A 81 -20.16 2.18 -18.22
N GLN A 82 -19.62 3.35 -18.49
CA GLN A 82 -18.27 3.53 -19.02
C GLN A 82 -17.19 3.12 -18.02
N VAL A 83 -17.34 3.49 -16.75
CA VAL A 83 -16.44 3.04 -15.67
C VAL A 83 -16.53 1.52 -15.50
N THR A 84 -17.73 0.93 -15.57
CA THR A 84 -17.91 -0.53 -15.49
C THR A 84 -17.27 -1.25 -16.67
N GLN A 85 -17.42 -0.72 -17.90
CA GLN A 85 -16.79 -1.27 -19.08
C GLN A 85 -15.28 -1.24 -18.92
N ARG A 86 -14.70 -0.12 -18.47
CA ARG A 86 -13.26 -0.04 -18.21
C ARG A 86 -12.81 -1.05 -17.15
N LEU A 87 -13.54 -1.15 -16.04
CA LEU A 87 -13.27 -2.11 -14.97
C LEU A 87 -13.22 -3.53 -15.52
N LEU A 88 -14.23 -3.93 -16.31
CA LEU A 88 -14.31 -5.25 -16.92
C LEU A 88 -13.12 -5.51 -17.85
N TYR A 89 -12.82 -4.58 -18.76
CA TYR A 89 -11.83 -4.76 -19.80
C TYR A 89 -10.38 -4.66 -19.31
N THR A 90 -10.13 -3.96 -18.19
CA THR A 90 -8.77 -3.71 -17.70
C THR A 90 -8.41 -4.52 -16.45
N LYS A 91 -9.39 -4.93 -15.63
CA LYS A 91 -9.16 -5.64 -14.37
C LYS A 91 -9.73 -7.05 -14.32
N TRP A 92 -10.82 -7.30 -15.06
CA TRP A 92 -11.57 -8.56 -15.04
C TRP A 92 -11.50 -9.30 -16.38
N ARG A 93 -10.31 -9.25 -16.98
CA ARG A 93 -9.97 -9.84 -18.26
C ARG A 93 -8.57 -10.44 -18.15
N ASP A 94 -8.42 -11.70 -18.53
CA ASP A 94 -7.11 -12.33 -18.62
C ASP A 94 -6.35 -11.79 -19.85
N PRO A 95 -5.02 -11.64 -19.77
CA PRO A 95 -4.22 -11.12 -20.88
C PRO A 95 -4.45 -11.94 -22.16
N GLY A 96 -4.97 -11.29 -23.20
CA GLY A 96 -5.23 -11.91 -24.51
C GLY A 96 -6.58 -12.62 -24.66
N GLU A 97 -7.39 -12.74 -23.61
CA GLU A 97 -8.73 -13.36 -23.68
C GLU A 97 -9.83 -12.35 -23.93
N GLU A 98 -11.06 -12.76 -24.26
CA GLU A 98 -12.20 -11.85 -24.35
C GLU A 98 -12.72 -11.45 -22.94
N PRO A 99 -13.31 -10.24 -22.78
CA PRO A 99 -13.86 -9.82 -21.49
C PRO A 99 -15.02 -10.72 -21.06
N ARG A 100 -15.09 -10.99 -19.76
CA ARG A 100 -16.13 -11.85 -19.15
C ARG A 100 -17.47 -11.11 -19.05
N LEU A 101 -18.16 -10.92 -20.17
CA LEU A 101 -19.38 -10.08 -20.27
C LEU A 101 -20.49 -10.46 -19.30
N TYR A 102 -20.58 -11.73 -18.87
CA TYR A 102 -21.55 -12.19 -17.88
C TYR A 102 -21.36 -11.52 -16.50
N LEU A 103 -20.18 -11.00 -16.19
CA LEU A 103 -19.90 -10.25 -14.95
C LEU A 103 -20.40 -8.79 -15.01
N PHE A 104 -20.69 -8.26 -16.19
CA PHE A 104 -20.96 -6.84 -16.39
C PHE A 104 -22.10 -6.33 -15.50
N GLY A 105 -23.20 -7.08 -15.38
CA GLY A 105 -24.34 -6.70 -14.54
C GLY A 105 -23.98 -6.55 -13.06
N GLN A 106 -23.17 -7.48 -12.55
CA GLN A 106 -22.73 -7.46 -11.15
C GLN A 106 -21.71 -6.35 -10.90
N LEU A 107 -20.73 -6.19 -11.79
CA LEU A 107 -19.77 -5.09 -11.74
C LEU A 107 -20.48 -3.74 -11.83
N LYS A 108 -21.49 -3.59 -12.70
CA LYS A 108 -22.28 -2.35 -12.82
C LYS A 108 -22.96 -1.96 -11.51
N ARG A 109 -23.51 -2.94 -10.78
CA ARG A 109 -24.12 -2.74 -9.47
C ARG A 109 -23.09 -2.25 -8.44
N ILE A 110 -21.92 -2.89 -8.40
CA ILE A 110 -20.83 -2.52 -7.47
C ILE A 110 -20.26 -1.14 -7.83
N THR A 111 -20.02 -0.86 -9.11
CA THR A 111 -19.56 0.45 -9.60
C THR A 111 -20.54 1.56 -9.22
N ARG A 112 -21.86 1.33 -9.35
CA ARG A 112 -22.87 2.28 -8.89
C ARG A 112 -22.78 2.52 -7.38
N GLN A 113 -22.76 1.45 -6.59
CA GLN A 113 -22.62 1.55 -5.14
C GLN A 113 -21.36 2.35 -4.75
N TRP A 114 -20.24 2.11 -5.44
CA TRP A 114 -19.00 2.84 -5.21
C TRP A 114 -19.13 4.33 -5.57
N LEU A 115 -19.72 4.66 -6.73
CA LEU A 115 -19.96 6.06 -7.12
C LEU A 115 -20.85 6.79 -6.10
N ASP A 116 -21.85 6.12 -5.55
CA ASP A 116 -22.80 6.71 -4.62
C ASP A 116 -22.22 6.90 -3.20
N THR A 117 -21.21 6.12 -2.80
CA THR A 117 -20.74 6.06 -1.40
C THR A 117 -19.26 6.40 -1.20
N CYS A 118 -18.45 6.27 -2.24
CA CYS A 118 -16.99 6.35 -2.17
C CYS A 118 -16.40 7.41 -3.11
N LEU A 119 -17.18 8.05 -3.97
CA LEU A 119 -16.71 9.18 -4.77
C LEU A 119 -17.03 10.49 -4.04
N VAL A 120 -16.00 11.27 -3.73
CA VAL A 120 -16.15 12.60 -3.12
C VAL A 120 -15.56 13.64 -4.07
N CYS A 121 -16.36 14.63 -4.45
CA CYS A 121 -15.90 15.77 -5.26
C CYS A 121 -15.72 16.99 -4.35
N LYS A 122 -14.55 17.64 -4.45
CA LYS A 122 -14.24 18.90 -3.76
C LYS A 122 -13.95 20.03 -4.77
N GLY A 123 -14.18 21.26 -4.34
CA GLY A 123 -14.04 22.44 -5.21
C GLY A 123 -15.04 22.42 -6.35
N ASP A 124 -14.58 22.66 -7.58
CA ASP A 124 -15.34 22.66 -8.82
C ASP A 124 -15.32 21.29 -9.55
N THR A 125 -14.82 20.24 -8.89
CA THR A 125 -14.78 18.90 -9.48
C THR A 125 -16.16 18.23 -9.51
N TYR A 126 -16.36 17.30 -10.44
CA TYR A 126 -17.62 16.61 -10.65
C TYR A 126 -17.41 15.16 -11.14
N PRO A 127 -18.38 14.24 -10.96
CA PRO A 127 -18.17 12.82 -11.22
C PRO A 127 -17.76 12.46 -12.65
N ALA A 128 -18.24 13.19 -13.66
CA ALA A 128 -17.90 12.91 -15.07
C ALA A 128 -16.42 13.15 -15.40
N LEU A 129 -15.63 13.74 -14.49
CA LEU A 129 -14.16 13.73 -14.60
C LEU A 129 -13.58 12.31 -14.57
N LEU A 130 -14.28 11.31 -14.02
CA LEU A 130 -13.89 9.90 -14.13
C LEU A 130 -13.91 9.37 -15.57
N MET A 131 -14.37 10.15 -16.55
CA MET A 131 -14.19 9.83 -17.96
C MET A 131 -12.74 10.00 -18.44
N TYR A 132 -11.92 10.76 -17.73
CA TYR A 132 -10.48 10.75 -17.95
C TYR A 132 -9.91 9.40 -17.54
N GLN A 133 -9.20 8.77 -18.47
CA GLN A 133 -8.64 7.43 -18.33
C GLN A 133 -7.94 7.21 -16.99
N GLU A 134 -7.07 8.12 -16.59
CA GLU A 134 -6.27 7.95 -15.38
C GLU A 134 -7.14 7.93 -14.11
N LEU A 135 -8.17 8.78 -14.04
CA LEU A 135 -9.11 8.82 -12.92
C LEU A 135 -10.05 7.60 -12.94
N ALA A 136 -10.45 7.16 -14.13
CA ALA A 136 -11.19 5.92 -14.31
C ALA A 136 -10.41 4.71 -13.80
N ASP A 137 -9.10 4.64 -14.10
CA ASP A 137 -8.22 3.56 -13.63
C ASP A 137 -8.06 3.58 -12.12
N MET A 138 -7.97 4.77 -11.51
CA MET A 138 -7.96 4.93 -10.05
C MET A 138 -9.26 4.41 -9.40
N ALA A 139 -10.42 4.71 -9.99
CA ALA A 139 -11.70 4.15 -9.54
C ALA A 139 -11.73 2.62 -9.70
N CYS A 140 -11.28 2.10 -10.85
CA CYS A 140 -11.22 0.67 -11.12
C CYS A 140 -10.29 -0.08 -10.15
N ASN A 141 -9.15 0.52 -9.79
CA ASN A 141 -8.24 -0.04 -8.77
C ASN A 141 -8.96 -0.18 -7.42
N ARG A 142 -9.62 0.88 -6.95
CA ARG A 142 -10.33 0.86 -5.65
C ARG A 142 -11.49 -0.14 -5.63
N ILE A 143 -12.31 -0.18 -6.68
CA ILE A 143 -13.40 -1.15 -6.80
C ILE A 143 -12.84 -2.58 -6.80
N THR A 144 -11.76 -2.82 -7.55
CA THR A 144 -11.12 -4.15 -7.60
C THR A 144 -10.57 -4.54 -6.24
N ALA A 145 -9.87 -3.64 -5.54
CA ALA A 145 -9.38 -3.90 -4.20
C ALA A 145 -10.51 -4.21 -3.20
N ALA A 146 -11.63 -3.49 -3.26
CA ALA A 146 -12.79 -3.75 -2.41
C ALA A 146 -13.45 -5.11 -2.70
N ILE A 147 -13.50 -5.53 -3.97
CA ILE A 147 -13.95 -6.88 -4.33
C ILE A 147 -12.94 -7.91 -3.84
N THR A 148 -11.64 -7.76 -4.11
CA THR A 148 -10.60 -8.68 -3.63
C THR A 148 -10.64 -8.84 -2.11
N ARG A 149 -10.79 -7.73 -1.37
CA ARG A 149 -10.90 -7.70 0.09
C ARG A 149 -12.05 -8.55 0.62
N GLN A 150 -13.20 -8.51 -0.05
CA GLN A 150 -14.38 -9.28 0.34
C GLN A 150 -14.16 -10.79 0.31
N PHE A 151 -13.22 -11.27 -0.51
CA PHE A 151 -12.91 -12.69 -0.67
C PHE A 151 -11.58 -13.09 -0.02
N LEU A 152 -10.97 -12.21 0.80
CA LEU A 152 -9.81 -12.60 1.60
C LEU A 152 -10.17 -13.78 2.52
N GLY A 153 -9.32 -14.79 2.54
CA GLY A 153 -9.54 -16.05 3.27
C GLY A 153 -10.24 -17.14 2.45
N GLU A 154 -11.10 -16.78 1.50
CA GLU A 154 -11.69 -17.74 0.55
C GLU A 154 -10.80 -17.97 -0.67
N ARG A 155 -10.16 -16.90 -1.13
CA ARG A 155 -9.31 -16.90 -2.33
C ARG A 155 -7.95 -16.32 -2.00
N PRO A 156 -6.91 -17.16 -1.86
CA PRO A 156 -5.61 -16.68 -1.44
C PRO A 156 -4.98 -15.80 -2.52
N ILE A 157 -4.33 -14.72 -2.08
CA ILE A 157 -3.49 -13.89 -2.93
C ILE A 157 -2.16 -14.63 -3.12
N LYS A 158 -1.73 -14.82 -4.37
CA LYS A 158 -0.44 -15.42 -4.68
C LYS A 158 0.58 -14.30 -4.92
N ALA A 159 1.46 -14.07 -3.95
CA ALA A 159 2.59 -13.17 -4.13
C ALA A 159 3.62 -13.78 -5.11
N LEU A 160 4.02 -13.01 -6.12
CA LEU A 160 5.02 -13.41 -7.10
C LEU A 160 6.37 -12.88 -6.63
N LEU A 161 7.28 -13.77 -6.25
CA LEU A 161 8.63 -13.42 -5.83
C LEU A 161 9.54 -13.16 -7.02
N ASP A 162 10.61 -12.39 -6.80
CA ASP A 162 11.74 -12.29 -7.72
C ASP A 162 12.28 -13.71 -8.02
N PRO A 163 12.33 -14.14 -9.30
CA PRO A 163 12.68 -15.51 -9.66
C PRO A 163 14.14 -15.88 -9.40
N TYR A 164 15.03 -14.88 -9.28
CA TYR A 164 16.46 -15.09 -9.09
C TYR A 164 16.91 -14.78 -7.65
N ASN A 165 16.32 -13.74 -7.05
CA ASN A 165 16.65 -13.27 -5.71
C ASN A 165 15.38 -13.11 -4.85
N PRO A 166 14.67 -14.21 -4.53
CA PRO A 166 13.37 -14.15 -3.85
C PRO A 166 13.45 -13.60 -2.43
N THR A 167 14.61 -13.71 -1.77
CA THR A 167 14.84 -13.26 -0.39
C THR A 167 15.81 -12.10 -0.33
N GLY A 168 15.41 -11.00 0.31
CA GLY A 168 16.30 -9.95 0.79
C GLY A 168 16.76 -10.22 2.22
N SER A 169 17.88 -9.60 2.61
CA SER A 169 18.42 -9.71 3.97
C SER A 169 19.22 -8.48 4.37
N THR A 170 19.09 -8.10 5.63
CA THR A 170 19.90 -7.07 6.28
C THR A 170 21.40 -7.37 6.25
N ARG A 171 21.81 -8.63 6.14
CA ARG A 171 23.23 -9.05 6.10
C ARG A 171 24.05 -8.44 4.97
N HIS A 172 23.37 -7.99 3.91
CA HIS A 172 23.99 -7.45 2.70
C HIS A 172 24.09 -5.92 2.73
N VAL A 173 23.58 -5.26 3.77
CA VAL A 173 23.63 -3.80 3.85
C VAL A 173 25.06 -3.34 4.08
N ARG A 174 25.58 -2.55 3.13
CA ARG A 174 26.84 -1.84 3.24
C ARG A 174 26.87 -0.67 2.27
N PHE A 175 26.93 0.56 2.79
CA PHE A 175 27.08 1.76 1.97
C PHE A 175 27.74 2.90 2.74
N ASN A 176 28.26 3.87 2.01
CA ASN A 176 28.80 5.10 2.58
C ASN A 176 27.75 6.21 2.52
N THR A 177 27.74 7.08 3.52
CA THR A 177 26.87 8.26 3.56
C THR A 177 27.57 9.46 4.18
N SER A 178 27.15 10.64 3.74
CA SER A 178 27.51 11.95 4.28
C SER A 178 26.40 12.56 5.15
N LYS A 179 25.21 11.93 5.22
CA LYS A 179 24.11 12.45 6.05
C LYS A 179 24.50 12.51 7.52
N THR A 180 24.24 13.66 8.14
CA THR A 180 24.54 13.91 9.54
C THR A 180 23.46 13.36 10.46
N ASP A 181 22.21 13.40 10.02
CA ASP A 181 21.05 12.97 10.83
C ASP A 181 20.94 11.45 10.76
N ARG A 182 21.32 10.81 11.87
CA ARG A 182 21.45 9.36 11.97
C ARG A 182 21.28 8.91 13.42
N TRP A 183 20.76 7.71 13.59
CA TRP A 183 20.60 7.03 14.86
C TRP A 183 21.65 5.93 15.00
N GLU A 184 22.45 5.97 16.07
CA GLU A 184 23.36 4.87 16.42
C GLU A 184 22.54 3.75 17.02
N THR A 185 22.55 2.58 16.40
CA THR A 185 21.63 1.52 16.81
C THR A 185 22.20 0.68 17.94
N SER A 186 21.30 0.28 18.84
CA SER A 186 21.57 -0.69 19.88
C SER A 186 22.00 -2.03 19.30
N SER A 187 23.07 -2.60 19.85
CA SER A 187 23.53 -3.94 19.50
C SER A 187 22.59 -5.06 19.94
N GLN A 188 21.58 -4.74 20.74
CA GLN A 188 20.57 -5.69 21.21
C GLN A 188 19.36 -5.78 20.28
N SER A 189 19.16 -4.79 19.41
CA SER A 189 17.89 -4.63 18.69
C SER A 189 18.05 -4.33 17.19
N CYS A 190 19.25 -4.04 16.68
CA CYS A 190 19.45 -3.84 15.24
C CYS A 190 20.76 -4.45 14.72
N HIS A 191 20.66 -5.19 13.60
CA HIS A 191 21.82 -5.78 12.89
C HIS A 191 22.74 -4.72 12.25
N ILE A 192 22.20 -3.56 11.87
CA ILE A 192 22.92 -2.49 11.15
C ILE A 192 23.39 -1.45 12.15
N ASN A 193 24.63 -0.97 12.06
CA ASN A 193 25.21 -0.02 13.03
C ASN A 193 24.56 1.38 13.07
N TRP A 194 23.99 1.84 11.96
CA TRP A 194 23.40 3.18 11.84
C TRP A 194 22.11 3.14 11.05
N VAL A 195 21.09 3.84 11.54
CA VAL A 195 19.89 4.19 10.77
C VAL A 195 20.01 5.63 10.30
N ILE A 196 19.74 5.87 9.02
CA ILE A 196 19.77 7.21 8.44
C ILE A 196 18.38 7.83 8.56
N LEU A 197 18.30 9.03 9.12
CA LEU A 197 17.04 9.70 9.39
C LEU A 197 16.69 10.65 8.24
N ASP A 198 15.42 10.67 7.90
CA ASP A 198 14.75 11.58 6.95
C ASP A 198 13.75 12.49 7.69
N SER A 199 13.39 12.16 8.95
CA SER A 199 12.63 13.02 9.86
C SER A 199 12.95 12.73 11.34
N ASP A 200 12.59 13.66 12.22
CA ASP A 200 12.72 13.47 13.68
C ASP A 200 11.85 12.33 14.21
N TRP A 201 10.70 12.06 13.56
CA TRP A 201 9.80 10.96 13.90
C TRP A 201 10.48 9.60 13.78
N GLU A 202 11.36 9.41 12.81
CA GLU A 202 12.08 8.16 12.63
C GLU A 202 13.12 7.92 13.72
N GLY A 203 13.78 8.97 14.20
CA GLY A 203 14.76 8.87 15.29
C GLY A 203 14.09 8.45 16.59
N GLU A 204 12.95 9.05 16.87
CA GLU A 204 12.17 8.69 18.05
C GLU A 204 11.46 7.33 17.93
N PHE A 205 11.03 6.95 16.73
CA PHE A 205 10.60 5.59 16.48
C PHE A 205 11.71 4.58 16.81
N CYS A 206 12.97 4.86 16.42
CA CYS A 206 14.11 4.01 16.80
C CYS A 206 14.24 3.90 18.32
N ARG A 207 14.16 5.02 19.06
CA ARG A 207 14.20 5.03 20.53
C ARG A 207 13.09 4.16 21.14
N VAL A 208 11.86 4.28 20.65
CA VAL A 208 10.71 3.53 21.16
C VAL A 208 10.84 2.05 20.81
N ALA A 209 11.23 1.72 19.58
CA ALA A 209 11.46 0.34 19.17
C ALA A 209 12.55 -0.34 20.02
N GLU A 210 13.66 0.35 20.31
CA GLU A 210 14.74 -0.20 21.13
C GLU A 210 14.38 -0.40 22.61
N SER A 211 13.45 0.41 23.14
CA SER A 211 13.03 0.34 24.55
C SER A 211 11.82 -0.56 24.78
N HIS A 212 11.10 -0.96 23.72
CA HIS A 212 9.87 -1.72 23.86
C HIS A 212 10.15 -3.22 24.14
N PRO A 213 9.62 -3.80 25.24
CA PRO A 213 10.00 -5.14 25.70
C PRO A 213 9.63 -6.29 24.74
N ARG A 214 8.67 -6.05 23.84
CA ARG A 214 8.25 -7.00 22.80
C ARG A 214 9.03 -6.88 21.50
N VAL A 215 9.82 -5.83 21.29
CA VAL A 215 10.61 -5.71 20.06
C VAL A 215 11.87 -6.55 20.22
N ARG A 216 12.14 -7.42 19.24
CA ARG A 216 13.30 -8.30 19.21
C ARG A 216 14.37 -7.81 18.24
N ALA A 217 13.94 -7.28 17.10
CA ALA A 217 14.83 -6.62 16.17
C ALA A 217 14.05 -5.57 15.37
N TYR A 218 14.73 -4.57 14.83
CA TYR A 218 14.15 -3.66 13.87
C TYR A 218 15.19 -3.24 12.82
N VAL A 219 14.71 -2.75 11.68
CA VAL A 219 15.57 -2.17 10.65
C VAL A 219 14.82 -1.13 9.84
N LYS A 220 15.48 -0.01 9.53
CA LYS A 220 14.99 0.93 8.51
C LYS A 220 15.27 0.37 7.12
N ASN A 221 14.29 0.43 6.23
CA ASN A 221 14.39 0.03 4.83
C ASN A 221 15.15 1.07 3.99
N HIS A 222 16.34 1.46 4.43
CA HIS A 222 17.21 2.37 3.69
C HIS A 222 18.32 1.57 3.01
N ASN A 223 18.35 1.55 1.67
CA ASN A 223 19.22 0.68 0.87
C ASN A 223 19.11 -0.83 1.21
N LEU A 224 17.96 -1.24 1.74
CA LEU A 224 17.68 -2.62 2.10
C LEU A 224 17.05 -3.39 0.93
N GLY A 225 16.20 -2.72 0.14
CA GLY A 225 15.60 -3.28 -1.07
C GLY A 225 14.27 -4.00 -0.84
N LEU A 226 13.59 -3.76 0.29
CA LEU A 226 12.19 -4.15 0.44
C LEU A 226 11.33 -3.18 -0.38
N GLU A 227 10.76 -3.69 -1.46
CA GLU A 227 9.89 -2.94 -2.37
C GLU A 227 8.52 -3.63 -2.47
N VAL A 228 7.47 -2.83 -2.44
CA VAL A 228 6.09 -3.25 -2.56
C VAL A 228 5.56 -2.72 -3.90
N PRO A 229 5.36 -3.59 -4.90
CA PRO A 229 4.75 -3.19 -6.16
C PRO A 229 3.28 -2.82 -5.90
N TYR A 230 2.84 -1.69 -6.44
CA TYR A 230 1.45 -1.22 -6.35
C TYR A 230 1.03 -0.52 -7.64
N ARG A 231 -0.28 -0.33 -7.84
CA ARG A 231 -0.82 0.40 -8.99
C ARG A 231 -1.29 1.79 -8.57
N TYR A 232 -0.91 2.80 -9.32
CA TYR A 232 -1.41 4.17 -9.18
C TYR A 232 -1.99 4.61 -10.53
N GLY A 233 -3.31 4.65 -10.64
CA GLY A 233 -3.98 4.76 -11.94
C GLY A 233 -3.59 3.59 -12.85
N SER A 234 -3.05 3.93 -14.04
CA SER A 234 -2.53 2.97 -15.03
C SER A 234 -1.07 2.54 -14.78
N GLU A 235 -0.33 3.24 -13.93
CA GLU A 235 1.09 3.00 -13.72
C GLU A 235 1.33 1.94 -12.65
N THR A 236 2.36 1.11 -12.86
CA THR A 236 2.93 0.27 -11.81
C THR A 236 4.07 1.02 -11.16
N ARG A 237 4.01 1.18 -9.85
CA ARG A 237 5.01 1.88 -9.04
C ARG A 237 5.53 0.96 -7.95
N LYS A 238 6.68 1.32 -7.39
CA LYS A 238 7.28 0.62 -6.25
C LYS A 238 7.25 1.54 -5.05
N TYR A 239 6.63 1.08 -3.97
CA TYR A 239 6.62 1.73 -2.68
C TYR A 239 7.65 1.07 -1.78
N ARG A 240 8.39 1.85 -1.01
CA ARG A 240 9.35 1.37 -0.01
C ARG A 240 8.82 1.76 1.36
N PRO A 241 8.37 0.79 2.19
CA PRO A 241 7.95 1.08 3.55
C PRO A 241 9.14 1.50 4.41
N ASP A 242 8.92 2.24 5.50
CA ASP A 242 10.03 2.80 6.29
C ASP A 242 10.78 1.77 7.14
N PHE A 243 10.09 0.90 7.87
CA PHE A 243 10.71 -0.04 8.81
C PHE A 243 10.13 -1.46 8.73
N ILE A 244 10.96 -2.43 9.13
CA ILE A 244 10.54 -3.78 9.52
C ILE A 244 10.88 -3.95 10.99
N VAL A 245 9.94 -4.44 11.79
CA VAL A 245 10.11 -4.73 13.22
C VAL A 245 9.73 -6.18 13.48
N LEU A 246 10.60 -6.92 14.15
CA LEU A 246 10.28 -8.24 14.69
C LEU A 246 9.70 -8.08 16.09
N VAL A 247 8.45 -8.51 16.25
CA VAL A 247 7.67 -8.34 17.48
C VAL A 247 7.34 -9.71 18.08
N ASP A 248 7.61 -9.85 19.37
CA ASP A 248 7.11 -10.94 20.20
C ASP A 248 5.66 -10.65 20.59
N ASP A 249 4.78 -11.37 19.95
CA ASP A 249 3.34 -11.19 19.99
C ASP A 249 2.69 -12.36 20.77
N GLY A 250 3.49 -13.11 21.55
CA GLY A 250 3.02 -14.21 22.41
C GLY A 250 3.03 -15.58 21.75
N HIS A 251 3.45 -15.70 20.49
CA HIS A 251 3.60 -16.96 19.77
C HIS A 251 4.95 -17.67 20.03
N GLY A 252 5.82 -17.06 20.84
CA GLY A 252 7.13 -17.60 21.20
C GLY A 252 8.26 -17.09 20.29
N PRO A 253 9.52 -17.38 20.67
CA PRO A 253 10.70 -16.82 20.01
C PRO A 253 10.92 -17.30 18.57
N ASP A 254 10.32 -18.44 18.20
CA ASP A 254 10.46 -19.06 16.88
C ASP A 254 9.37 -18.62 15.87
N ASP A 255 8.37 -17.85 16.32
CA ASP A 255 7.24 -17.37 15.50
C ASP A 255 6.97 -15.88 15.75
N LEU A 256 7.99 -15.04 15.51
CA LEU A 256 7.87 -13.59 15.66
C LEU A 256 7.06 -12.97 14.51
N LEU A 257 6.27 -11.95 14.84
CA LEU A 257 5.54 -11.14 13.86
C LEU A 257 6.48 -10.13 13.18
N HIS A 258 6.55 -10.17 11.85
CA HIS A 258 7.21 -9.17 11.03
C HIS A 258 6.25 -8.01 10.76
N LEU A 259 6.39 -6.94 11.53
CA LEU A 259 5.59 -5.73 11.42
C LEU A 259 6.26 -4.74 10.46
N VAL A 260 5.63 -4.52 9.31
CA VAL A 260 6.00 -3.42 8.41
C VAL A 260 5.38 -2.13 8.93
N VAL A 261 6.21 -1.14 9.18
CA VAL A 261 5.80 0.16 9.71
C VAL A 261 6.09 1.24 8.68
N GLU A 262 5.07 2.06 8.43
CA GLU A 262 5.20 3.28 7.65
C GLU A 262 4.95 4.49 8.55
N ILE A 263 5.84 5.47 8.53
CA ILE A 263 5.68 6.75 9.22
C ILE A 263 5.15 7.76 8.20
N LYS A 264 3.92 8.23 8.41
CA LYS A 264 3.21 9.10 7.47
C LYS A 264 2.85 10.43 8.09
N GLY A 265 3.31 11.51 7.45
CA GLY A 265 2.69 12.83 7.55
C GLY A 265 1.27 12.90 7.00
N TYR A 266 0.99 13.98 6.28
CA TYR A 266 -0.33 14.24 5.68
C TYR A 266 -0.77 13.14 4.67
N ARG A 267 -1.99 12.63 4.85
CA ARG A 267 -2.56 11.52 4.06
C ARG A 267 -3.10 11.99 2.71
N ARG A 268 -2.37 11.72 1.62
CA ARG A 268 -2.81 11.96 0.22
C ARG A 268 -3.34 10.67 -0.43
N GLU A 269 -3.94 10.77 -1.62
CA GLU A 269 -4.49 9.61 -2.36
C GLU A 269 -3.45 8.50 -2.62
N ASP A 270 -2.19 8.85 -2.88
CA ASP A 270 -1.10 7.87 -3.04
C ASP A 270 -0.84 7.06 -1.75
N ALA A 271 -1.13 7.62 -0.57
CA ALA A 271 -1.04 6.87 0.69
C ALA A 271 -2.16 5.82 0.82
N LYS A 272 -3.39 6.14 0.36
CA LYS A 272 -4.51 5.17 0.37
C LYS A 272 -4.21 3.96 -0.52
N GLU A 273 -3.62 4.18 -1.71
CA GLU A 273 -3.26 3.08 -2.62
C GLU A 273 -2.17 2.18 -2.03
N LYS A 274 -1.17 2.76 -1.34
CA LYS A 274 -0.12 2.01 -0.64
C LYS A 274 -0.69 1.15 0.48
N ARG A 275 -1.51 1.73 1.36
CA ARG A 275 -2.20 0.99 2.42
C ARG A 275 -3.09 -0.11 1.88
N SER A 276 -3.95 0.22 0.92
CA SER A 276 -4.84 -0.73 0.28
C SER A 276 -4.05 -1.90 -0.33
N THR A 277 -2.88 -1.61 -0.91
CA THR A 277 -1.98 -2.65 -1.44
C THR A 277 -1.42 -3.55 -0.33
N MET A 278 -0.96 -2.97 0.77
CA MET A 278 -0.44 -3.73 1.91
C MET A 278 -1.51 -4.63 2.54
N ASP A 279 -2.67 -4.07 2.87
CA ASP A 279 -3.76 -4.78 3.55
C ASP A 279 -4.46 -5.81 2.64
N THR A 280 -4.56 -5.53 1.33
CA THR A 280 -5.36 -6.37 0.41
C THR A 280 -4.51 -7.38 -0.37
N TYR A 281 -3.25 -7.08 -0.67
CA TYR A 281 -2.42 -7.90 -1.56
C TYR A 281 -1.12 -8.37 -0.91
N TRP A 282 -0.29 -7.44 -0.41
CA TRP A 282 1.07 -7.79 0.00
C TRP A 282 1.10 -8.64 1.27
N VAL A 283 0.47 -8.20 2.36
CA VAL A 283 0.46 -8.95 3.62
C VAL A 283 -0.25 -10.30 3.47
N PRO A 284 -1.49 -10.38 2.90
CA PRO A 284 -2.13 -11.66 2.67
C PRO A 284 -1.32 -12.58 1.76
N GLY A 285 -0.72 -12.02 0.71
CA GLY A 285 0.06 -12.78 -0.26
C GLY A 285 1.36 -13.35 0.32
N VAL A 286 2.08 -12.55 1.10
CA VAL A 286 3.31 -13.00 1.78
C VAL A 286 2.99 -14.04 2.84
N ASN A 287 1.94 -13.82 3.66
CA ASN A 287 1.52 -14.80 4.67
C ASN A 287 1.07 -16.12 4.03
N HIS A 288 0.45 -16.08 2.85
CA HIS A 288 0.07 -17.29 2.13
C HIS A 288 1.26 -18.11 1.62
N LEU A 289 2.42 -17.49 1.36
CA LEU A 289 3.64 -18.21 0.97
C LEU A 289 4.15 -19.15 2.08
N GLY A 290 3.92 -18.81 3.35
CA GLY A 290 4.35 -19.58 4.52
C GLY A 290 5.87 -19.62 4.77
N SER A 291 6.70 -19.22 3.82
CA SER A 291 8.17 -19.31 3.89
C SER A 291 8.88 -18.14 4.57
N TYR A 292 8.16 -17.05 4.87
CA TYR A 292 8.70 -15.84 5.50
C TYR A 292 8.10 -15.53 6.86
N GLY A 293 7.43 -16.49 7.50
CA GLY A 293 6.73 -16.27 8.77
C GLY A 293 5.48 -15.40 8.63
N ARG A 294 5.05 -14.80 9.73
CA ARG A 294 3.85 -13.96 9.80
C ARG A 294 4.21 -12.49 9.62
N TRP A 295 3.42 -11.79 8.81
CA TRP A 295 3.58 -10.37 8.49
C TRP A 295 2.32 -9.59 8.82
N ALA A 296 2.51 -8.35 9.24
CA ALA A 296 1.46 -7.36 9.45
C ALA A 296 1.92 -5.97 8.96
N PHE A 297 0.96 -5.07 8.73
CA PHE A 297 1.22 -3.70 8.29
C PHE A 297 0.50 -2.67 9.18
N VAL A 298 1.22 -1.61 9.53
CA VAL A 298 0.69 -0.46 10.26
C VAL A 298 1.21 0.85 9.69
N GLU A 299 0.35 1.86 9.70
CA GLU A 299 0.71 3.24 9.36
C GLU A 299 0.70 4.07 10.65
N PHE A 300 1.84 4.67 10.96
CA PHE A 300 1.99 5.64 12.02
C PHE A 300 1.72 7.03 11.45
N CYS A 301 0.52 7.55 11.68
CA CYS A 301 0.19 8.91 11.25
C CYS A 301 0.84 9.94 12.19
N GLU A 302 1.69 10.80 11.64
CA GLU A 302 2.19 12.02 12.27
C GLU A 302 0.99 12.92 12.53
N VAL A 303 0.50 12.90 13.77
CA VAL A 303 -0.50 13.87 14.23
C VAL A 303 0.22 15.20 14.38
N TYR A 304 -0.30 16.26 13.74
CA TYR A 304 0.27 17.61 13.75
C TYR A 304 0.87 18.03 15.10
N GLN A 305 2.14 18.49 15.03
CA GLN A 305 2.88 19.37 15.94
C GLN A 305 2.28 19.59 17.35
N ILE A 306 2.52 18.65 18.27
CA ILE A 306 2.66 18.98 19.70
C ILE A 306 3.89 18.23 20.20
N GLU A 307 5.05 18.90 20.18
CA GLU A 307 6.35 18.36 20.64
C GLU A 307 6.31 17.90 22.11
N CYS A 308 5.44 18.48 22.95
CA CYS A 308 5.43 18.20 24.38
C CYS A 308 4.92 16.79 24.76
N ASP A 309 4.04 16.18 23.96
CA ASP A 309 3.49 14.82 24.20
C ASP A 309 4.03 13.78 23.21
N PHE A 310 4.98 14.18 22.38
CA PHE A 310 5.46 13.41 21.24
C PHE A 310 5.92 11.99 21.64
N LYS A 311 6.70 11.86 22.72
CA LYS A 311 7.25 10.58 23.19
C LYS A 311 6.16 9.63 23.67
N ALA A 312 5.27 10.12 24.53
CA ALA A 312 4.17 9.33 25.06
C ALA A 312 3.19 8.91 23.95
N ARG A 313 3.03 9.72 22.91
CA ARG A 313 2.20 9.40 21.74
C ARG A 313 2.81 8.31 20.88
N VAL A 314 4.10 8.39 20.54
CA VAL A 314 4.78 7.31 19.79
C VAL A 314 4.73 6.01 20.58
N GLU A 315 4.99 6.05 21.89
CA GLU A 315 4.92 4.87 22.76
C GLU A 315 3.49 4.30 22.83
N SER A 316 2.48 5.12 23.08
CA SER A 316 1.08 4.67 23.16
C SER A 316 0.56 4.15 21.84
N GLU A 317 0.87 4.82 20.73
CA GLU A 317 0.39 4.44 19.41
C GLU A 317 1.12 3.18 18.91
N PHE A 318 2.43 3.07 19.15
CA PHE A 318 3.18 1.85 18.84
C PHE A 318 2.70 0.67 19.69
N ALA A 319 2.45 0.86 20.99
CA ALA A 319 1.87 -0.17 21.85
C ALA A 319 0.46 -0.58 21.37
N ARG A 320 -0.37 0.39 20.97
CA ARG A 320 -1.69 0.15 20.39
C ARG A 320 -1.60 -0.63 19.07
N MET A 321 -0.64 -0.30 18.21
CA MET A 321 -0.39 -1.00 16.95
C MET A 321 -0.02 -2.46 17.17
N ILE A 322 0.89 -2.72 18.10
CA ILE A 322 1.23 -4.08 18.51
C ILE A 322 -0.01 -4.80 19.02
N HIS A 323 -0.87 -4.14 19.81
CA HIS A 323 -2.05 -4.79 20.38
C HIS A 323 -3.23 -4.99 19.41
N THR A 324 -3.41 -4.12 18.41
CA THR A 324 -4.59 -4.17 17.50
C THR A 324 -4.39 -5.13 16.33
N ARG A 325 -3.14 -5.49 16.03
CA ARG A 325 -2.78 -6.46 14.96
C ARG A 325 -2.41 -7.85 15.50
N LEU A 326 -2.41 -7.97 16.83
CA LEU A 326 -2.47 -9.22 17.59
C LEU A 326 -3.89 -9.80 17.56
#